data_AF-C7Z8D0-F1
#
_entry.id   AF-C7Z8D0-F1
#
_cell.length_a   1.000
_cell.length_b   1.000
_cell.length_c   1.000
_cell.angle_alpha   90.00
_cell.angle_beta   90.00
_cell.angle_gamma   90.00
#
_symmetry.space_group_name_H-M   'P 1'
#
loop_
_entity.id
_entity.type
_entity.pdbx_description
1 polymer ?
#
loop_
_entity_poly.entity_id
_entity_poly.type
_entity_poly.pdbx_seq_one_letter_code
_entity_poly.pdbx_strand_id
1 'polypeptide(L)'
;MDPNLELYRSILHLPPWERRERMGHLPRSELDRVRAIIERENDAQRLEKSIAGRDLVQVALTDPSEITKDTQLQYTLLGRTIYSRDEARMVKRITNNAADSSSSLVYQIRHFDQSAKHFCLDAWKLVYCDIYYVDGGSATLQEIYEARLQEEELQTPAARARELVRCDDLNQARRNAKWMIPAVERLSADEQVQLAPEDEEFYQRLLEHSEDKEHTERFLKQYFYDKIPERIWKQVSPAPPAWMQKILDTQEQWGFIYYLSREVDQKYVRNWKSTWNRLMNISSPLRVTWGSIHCQGGDNRSALERLETENWPIFYPNETMAEDDDLRKHFKEYIKENRSQTQEDEKKKKNKKKYKKNKKENDDLLSPGLLRNTFIVIPMEFIFGNRSREEGDFFDPCWVWAYDADWDSSEEETVFNGEKYQGRVKVAKWSVNSWFYAARWEGVSLRDMWLKAQQHPEKVWICYTKRLEEWDHEPYI
;
A
#
# COMPACT_ATOMS: atom_id res chain seq x y z
N MET A 1 -29.28 -21.29 40.10
CA MET A 1 -27.86 -21.41 39.69
C MET A 1 -27.78 -22.46 38.60
N ASP A 2 -26.84 -22.29 37.66
CA ASP A 2 -26.67 -23.20 36.52
C ASP A 2 -25.72 -24.35 36.91
N PRO A 3 -26.23 -25.58 37.11
CA PRO A 3 -25.45 -26.69 37.66
C PRO A 3 -24.30 -27.13 36.74
N ASN A 4 -24.45 -26.96 35.42
CA ASN A 4 -23.42 -27.31 34.45
C ASN A 4 -22.27 -26.29 34.48
N LEU A 5 -22.58 -25.02 34.74
CA LEU A 5 -21.59 -23.97 34.93
C LEU A 5 -20.78 -24.18 36.22
N GLU A 6 -21.46 -24.54 37.32
CA GLU A 6 -20.79 -24.86 38.60
C GLU A 6 -19.88 -26.09 38.49
N LEU A 7 -20.37 -27.15 37.84
CA LEU A 7 -19.57 -28.33 37.57
C LEU A 7 -18.32 -27.97 36.77
N TYR A 8 -18.46 -27.18 35.70
CA TYR A 8 -17.30 -26.78 34.89
C TYR A 8 -16.30 -25.93 35.67
N ARG A 9 -16.76 -24.99 36.49
CA ARG A 9 -15.90 -24.19 37.38
C ARG A 9 -15.09 -25.07 38.33
N SER A 10 -15.74 -26.09 38.91
CA SER A 10 -15.08 -27.01 39.86
C SER A 10 -13.93 -27.80 39.23
N ILE A 11 -13.94 -28.01 37.90
CA ILE A 11 -12.94 -28.82 37.18
C ILE A 11 -11.95 -27.98 36.35
N LEU A 12 -11.97 -26.65 36.44
CA LEU A 12 -11.07 -25.78 35.67
C LEU A 12 -9.57 -26.02 35.95
N HIS A 13 -9.24 -26.51 37.15
CA HIS A 13 -7.89 -26.86 37.56
C HIS A 13 -7.33 -28.12 36.86
N LEU A 14 -8.19 -28.93 36.24
CA LEU A 14 -7.80 -30.17 35.56
C LEU A 14 -7.28 -29.89 34.13
N PRO A 15 -6.53 -30.81 33.51
CA PRO A 15 -6.10 -30.67 32.12
C PRO A 15 -7.28 -30.77 31.10
N PRO A 16 -7.14 -30.23 29.87
CA PRO A 16 -8.23 -30.14 28.90
C PRO A 16 -8.86 -31.47 28.45
N TRP A 17 -8.15 -32.59 28.57
CA TRP A 17 -8.67 -33.91 28.23
C TRP A 17 -9.59 -34.45 29.35
N GLU A 18 -9.22 -34.26 30.62
CA GLU A 18 -10.01 -34.69 31.78
C GLU A 18 -11.27 -33.85 31.95
N ARG A 19 -11.21 -32.54 31.65
CA ARG A 19 -12.41 -31.69 31.59
C ARG A 19 -13.42 -32.19 30.55
N ARG A 20 -12.93 -32.67 29.40
CA ARG A 20 -13.79 -33.22 28.34
C ARG A 20 -14.44 -34.53 28.76
N GLU A 21 -13.71 -35.40 29.46
CA GLU A 21 -14.23 -36.66 29.98
C GLU A 21 -15.32 -36.42 31.03
N ARG A 22 -15.05 -35.58 32.04
CA ARG A 22 -16.01 -35.28 33.12
C ARG A 22 -17.27 -34.58 32.63
N MET A 23 -17.18 -33.80 31.56
CA MET A 23 -18.32 -33.16 30.94
C MET A 23 -18.92 -33.99 29.78
N GLY A 24 -18.40 -35.19 29.51
CA GLY A 24 -18.80 -36.01 28.36
C GLY A 24 -20.26 -36.47 28.35
N HIS A 25 -20.96 -36.33 29.48
CA HIS A 25 -22.39 -36.59 29.61
C HIS A 25 -23.28 -35.45 29.07
N LEU A 26 -22.72 -34.27 28.82
CA LEU A 26 -23.46 -33.12 28.29
C LEU A 26 -23.44 -33.09 26.76
N PRO A 27 -24.53 -32.63 26.12
CA PRO A 27 -24.54 -32.43 24.69
C PRO A 27 -23.52 -31.35 24.30
N ARG A 28 -23.00 -31.46 23.07
CA ARG A 28 -21.93 -30.57 22.59
C ARG A 28 -22.30 -29.08 22.67
N SER A 29 -23.55 -28.74 22.37
CA SER A 29 -24.07 -27.37 22.48
C SER A 29 -23.96 -26.81 23.89
N GLU A 30 -24.20 -27.63 24.91
CA GLU A 30 -24.13 -27.23 26.31
C GLU A 30 -22.69 -27.07 26.80
N LEU A 31 -21.79 -27.96 26.34
CA LEU A 31 -20.35 -27.81 26.56
C LEU A 31 -19.80 -26.51 25.98
N ASP A 32 -20.22 -26.18 24.76
CA ASP A 32 -19.79 -24.95 24.08
C ASP A 32 -20.40 -23.71 24.77
N ARG A 33 -21.65 -23.78 25.26
CA ARG A 33 -22.29 -22.71 26.06
C ARG A 33 -21.52 -22.43 27.34
N VAL A 34 -21.30 -23.45 28.17
CA VAL A 34 -20.65 -23.32 29.48
C VAL A 34 -19.21 -22.83 29.32
N ARG A 35 -18.47 -23.35 28.34
CA ARG A 35 -17.12 -22.87 28.03
C ARG A 35 -17.12 -21.40 27.64
N ALA A 36 -18.02 -20.98 26.75
CA ALA A 36 -18.10 -19.59 26.31
C ALA A 36 -18.40 -18.63 27.46
N ILE A 37 -19.27 -19.01 28.40
CA ILE A 37 -19.56 -18.19 29.59
C ILE A 37 -18.29 -17.99 30.43
N ILE A 38 -17.55 -19.06 30.70
CA ILE A 38 -16.35 -19.02 31.54
C ILE A 38 -15.19 -18.29 30.86
N GLU A 39 -15.00 -18.48 29.55
CA GLU A 39 -14.04 -17.70 28.76
C GLU A 39 -14.36 -16.20 28.86
N ARG A 40 -15.63 -15.82 28.71
CA ARG A 40 -16.08 -14.42 28.84
C ARG A 40 -15.86 -13.85 30.24
N GLU A 41 -16.17 -14.60 31.30
CA GLU A 41 -15.93 -14.17 32.68
C GLU A 41 -14.44 -13.90 32.94
N ASN A 42 -13.56 -14.80 32.47
CA ASN A 42 -12.11 -14.64 32.61
C ASN A 42 -11.58 -13.43 31.81
N ASP A 43 -12.06 -13.24 30.59
CA ASP A 43 -11.66 -12.11 29.74
C ASP A 43 -12.14 -10.78 30.33
N ALA A 44 -13.36 -10.72 30.87
CA ALA A 44 -13.88 -9.54 31.57
C ALA A 44 -13.04 -9.21 32.82
N GLN A 45 -12.68 -10.20 33.64
CA GLN A 45 -11.81 -10.00 34.80
C GLN A 45 -10.41 -9.51 34.41
N ARG A 46 -9.85 -10.05 33.33
CA ARG A 46 -8.56 -9.58 32.80
C ARG A 46 -8.65 -8.13 32.33
N LEU A 47 -9.70 -7.78 31.59
CA LEU A 47 -9.92 -6.41 31.13
C LEU A 47 -10.09 -5.45 32.32
N GLU A 48 -10.90 -5.79 33.32
CA GLU A 48 -11.10 -4.98 34.52
C GLU A 48 -9.77 -4.73 35.25
N LYS A 49 -8.94 -5.78 35.37
CA LYS A 49 -7.60 -5.68 35.95
C LYS A 49 -6.65 -4.83 35.10
N SER A 50 -6.71 -4.92 33.77
CA SER A 50 -5.89 -4.11 32.86
C SER A 50 -6.31 -2.63 32.88
N ILE A 51 -7.62 -2.34 32.95
CA ILE A 51 -8.13 -0.97 33.07
C ILE A 51 -7.74 -0.42 34.45
N ALA A 52 -7.92 -1.19 35.53
CA ALA A 52 -7.62 -0.80 36.90
C ALA A 52 -8.25 0.56 37.32
N GLY A 53 -9.45 0.85 36.82
CA GLY A 53 -10.16 2.12 37.06
C GLY A 53 -9.56 3.35 36.36
N ARG A 54 -8.58 3.18 35.47
CA ARG A 54 -7.93 4.27 34.75
C ARG A 54 -8.79 4.78 33.59
N ASP A 55 -8.67 6.07 33.31
CA ASP A 55 -9.26 6.68 32.11
C ASP A 55 -8.39 6.35 30.89
N LEU A 56 -8.88 5.44 30.05
CA LEU A 56 -8.17 5.00 28.84
C LEU A 56 -7.92 6.13 27.85
N VAL A 57 -8.75 7.19 27.82
CA VAL A 57 -8.53 8.35 26.96
C VAL A 57 -7.29 9.11 27.42
N GLN A 58 -7.14 9.35 28.73
CA GLN A 58 -5.96 10.02 29.28
C GLN A 58 -4.70 9.18 29.13
N VAL A 59 -4.81 7.87 29.34
CA VAL A 59 -3.68 6.94 29.12
C VAL A 59 -3.22 7.01 27.66
N ALA A 60 -4.13 6.95 26.69
CA ALA A 60 -3.82 7.04 25.26
C ALA A 60 -3.12 8.36 24.91
N LEU A 61 -3.58 9.48 25.46
CA LEU A 61 -3.02 10.80 25.19
C LEU A 61 -1.64 11.02 25.83
N THR A 62 -1.33 10.28 26.91
CA THR A 62 -0.06 10.39 27.63
C THR A 62 0.99 9.41 27.11
N ASP A 63 0.62 8.14 26.94
CA ASP A 63 1.47 7.07 26.40
C ASP A 63 0.64 6.08 25.56
N PRO A 64 0.48 6.34 24.25
CA PRO A 64 -0.23 5.43 23.35
C PRO A 64 0.37 4.02 23.29
N SER A 65 1.66 3.88 23.61
CA SER A 65 2.37 2.60 23.52
C SER A 65 1.83 1.57 24.52
N GLU A 66 1.29 2.03 25.65
CA GLU A 66 0.69 1.16 26.65
C GLU A 66 -0.57 0.47 26.10
N ILE A 67 -1.42 1.23 25.42
CA ILE A 67 -2.66 0.71 24.84
C ILE A 67 -2.39 -0.12 23.60
N THR A 68 -1.49 0.31 22.72
CA THR A 68 -1.21 -0.43 21.47
C THR A 68 -0.54 -1.79 21.70
N LYS A 69 0.12 -2.00 22.86
CA LYS A 69 0.69 -3.30 23.26
C LYS A 69 -0.35 -4.26 23.84
N ASP A 70 -1.50 -3.76 24.32
CA ASP A 70 -2.59 -4.56 24.87
C ASP A 70 -3.84 -4.45 23.98
N THR A 71 -4.08 -5.50 23.19
CA THR A 71 -5.22 -5.57 22.27
C THR A 71 -6.57 -5.40 22.98
N GLN A 72 -6.72 -5.81 24.25
CA GLN A 72 -7.99 -5.67 24.97
C GLN A 72 -8.25 -4.20 25.32
N LEU A 73 -7.24 -3.48 25.77
CA LEU A 73 -7.33 -2.04 26.04
C LEU A 73 -7.58 -1.27 24.75
N GLN A 74 -6.85 -1.61 23.68
CA GLN A 74 -7.03 -1.01 22.36
C GLN A 74 -8.45 -1.20 21.85
N TYR A 75 -8.98 -2.43 21.89
CA TYR A 75 -10.33 -2.73 21.43
C TYR A 75 -11.38 -1.99 22.25
N THR A 76 -11.20 -1.95 23.57
CA THR A 76 -12.09 -1.23 24.48
C THR A 76 -12.12 0.27 24.16
N LEU A 77 -10.97 0.91 23.97
CA LEU A 77 -10.89 2.33 23.63
C LEU A 77 -11.54 2.66 22.27
N LEU A 78 -11.45 1.74 21.30
CA LEU A 78 -12.10 1.87 20.00
C LEU A 78 -13.61 1.57 20.03
N GLY A 79 -14.13 1.00 21.13
CA GLY A 79 -15.52 0.58 21.27
C GLY A 79 -15.82 -0.77 20.60
N ARG A 80 -14.80 -1.59 20.37
CA ARG A 80 -14.90 -2.95 19.84
C ARG A 80 -15.20 -3.93 20.97
N THR A 81 -15.73 -5.09 20.63
CA THR A 81 -15.83 -6.21 21.58
C THR A 81 -14.50 -6.92 21.69
N ILE A 82 -14.14 -7.34 22.90
CA ILE A 82 -12.99 -8.22 23.14
C ILE A 82 -13.29 -9.68 22.70
N TYR A 83 -14.54 -10.00 22.38
CA TYR A 83 -14.98 -11.33 21.97
C TYR A 83 -14.99 -11.48 20.45
N SER A 84 -13.90 -12.02 19.89
CA SER A 84 -13.68 -12.17 18.44
C SER A 84 -14.83 -12.88 17.69
N ARG A 85 -15.47 -13.88 18.30
CA ARG A 85 -16.62 -14.59 17.71
C ARG A 85 -17.87 -13.73 17.58
N ASP A 86 -18.06 -12.81 18.51
CA ASP A 86 -19.21 -11.91 18.48
C ASP A 86 -18.99 -10.81 17.45
N GLU A 87 -17.78 -10.27 17.39
CA GLU A 87 -17.38 -9.33 16.36
C GLU A 87 -17.52 -9.94 14.95
N ALA A 88 -17.01 -11.16 14.74
CA ALA A 88 -17.11 -11.84 13.45
C ALA A 88 -18.57 -12.09 13.04
N ARG A 89 -19.45 -12.43 14.00
CA ARG A 89 -20.89 -12.59 13.71
C ARG A 89 -21.56 -11.26 13.36
N MET A 90 -21.24 -10.20 14.09
CA MET A 90 -21.71 -8.85 13.79
C MET A 90 -21.25 -8.40 12.40
N VAL A 91 -19.96 -8.55 12.09
CA VAL A 91 -19.38 -8.19 10.78
C VAL A 91 -20.04 -8.98 9.66
N LYS A 92 -20.19 -10.30 9.78
CA LYS A 92 -20.89 -11.13 8.78
C LYS A 92 -22.30 -10.65 8.54
N ARG A 93 -23.04 -10.33 9.60
CA ARG A 93 -24.42 -9.84 9.49
C ARG A 93 -24.48 -8.47 8.81
N ILE A 94 -23.68 -7.50 9.26
CA ILE A 94 -23.70 -6.13 8.73
C ILE A 94 -23.26 -6.11 7.25
N THR A 95 -22.27 -6.93 6.91
CA THR A 95 -21.71 -7.00 5.55
C THR A 95 -22.47 -7.94 4.62
N ASN A 96 -23.60 -8.53 5.04
CA ASN A 96 -24.33 -9.55 4.28
C ASN A 96 -23.43 -10.72 3.80
N ASN A 97 -22.54 -11.19 4.68
CA ASN A 97 -21.51 -12.21 4.45
C ASN A 97 -20.40 -11.82 3.45
N ALA A 98 -20.28 -10.56 3.03
CA ALA A 98 -19.18 -10.12 2.19
C ALA A 98 -17.81 -10.21 2.90
N ALA A 99 -17.80 -10.05 4.23
CA ALA A 99 -16.62 -10.29 5.07
C ALA A 99 -16.94 -11.24 6.23
N ASP A 100 -15.97 -12.10 6.56
CA ASP A 100 -16.12 -13.12 7.59
C ASP A 100 -15.60 -12.69 8.98
N SER A 101 -14.86 -11.59 9.03
CA SER A 101 -14.16 -11.09 10.21
C SER A 101 -13.84 -9.60 10.03
N SER A 102 -13.56 -8.91 11.15
CA SER A 102 -13.08 -7.52 11.12
C SER A 102 -11.77 -7.39 10.34
N SER A 103 -10.84 -8.32 10.52
CA SER A 103 -9.57 -8.34 9.80
C SER A 103 -9.77 -8.46 8.28
N SER A 104 -10.66 -9.34 7.81
CA SER A 104 -10.91 -9.48 6.38
C SER A 104 -11.65 -8.27 5.80
N LEU A 105 -12.59 -7.68 6.56
CA LEU A 105 -13.27 -6.45 6.17
C LEU A 105 -12.27 -5.27 6.02
N VAL A 106 -11.46 -5.03 7.05
CA VAL A 106 -10.45 -3.96 7.06
C VAL A 106 -9.44 -4.18 5.93
N TYR A 107 -8.97 -5.41 5.73
CA TYR A 107 -8.06 -5.74 4.64
C TYR A 107 -8.65 -5.46 3.25
N GLN A 108 -9.92 -5.80 3.03
CA GLN A 108 -10.56 -5.58 1.74
C GLN A 108 -10.84 -4.10 1.50
N ILE A 109 -11.28 -3.35 2.52
CA ILE A 109 -11.53 -1.92 2.40
C ILE A 109 -10.22 -1.12 2.28
N ARG A 110 -9.13 -1.50 2.98
CA ARG A 110 -7.82 -0.83 2.80
C ARG A 110 -7.26 -1.03 1.38
N HIS A 111 -7.47 -2.21 0.80
CA HIS A 111 -7.01 -2.58 -0.55
C HIS A 111 -8.08 -2.38 -1.62
N PHE A 112 -9.08 -1.56 -1.36
CA PHE A 112 -10.19 -1.35 -2.29
C PHE A 112 -9.73 -0.92 -3.68
N ASP A 113 -8.69 -0.08 -3.73
CA ASP A 113 -8.04 0.37 -4.96
C ASP A 113 -7.47 -0.80 -5.79
N GLN A 114 -7.06 -1.90 -5.15
CA GLN A 114 -6.43 -3.05 -5.81
C GLN A 114 -7.45 -4.11 -6.22
N SER A 115 -8.50 -4.28 -5.41
CA SER A 115 -9.58 -5.23 -5.66
C SER A 115 -10.88 -4.62 -5.15
N ALA A 116 -11.60 -3.95 -6.05
CA ALA A 116 -12.91 -3.41 -5.74
C ALA A 116 -13.86 -4.57 -5.45
N LYS A 117 -14.43 -4.56 -4.25
CA LYS A 117 -15.47 -5.51 -3.84
C LYS A 117 -16.73 -4.74 -3.54
N HIS A 118 -17.87 -5.31 -3.86
CA HIS A 118 -19.12 -4.69 -3.48
C HIS A 118 -19.33 -4.80 -1.96
N PHE A 119 -19.49 -3.65 -1.30
CA PHE A 119 -19.81 -3.54 0.12
C PHE A 119 -21.03 -2.65 0.29
N CYS A 120 -21.97 -3.09 1.13
CA CYS A 120 -23.10 -2.26 1.55
C CYS A 120 -22.62 -1.02 2.32
N LEU A 121 -23.44 0.04 2.35
CA LEU A 121 -23.11 1.28 3.04
C LEU A 121 -22.73 1.07 4.52
N ASP A 122 -23.43 0.17 5.20
CA ASP A 122 -23.17 -0.14 6.61
C ASP A 122 -21.80 -0.77 6.84
N ALA A 123 -21.25 -1.52 5.86
CA ALA A 123 -19.90 -2.06 5.96
C ALA A 123 -18.84 -0.95 6.00
N TRP A 124 -19.02 0.09 5.16
CA TRP A 124 -18.17 1.26 5.15
C TRP A 124 -18.29 2.06 6.46
N LYS A 125 -19.52 2.29 6.93
CA LYS A 125 -19.79 2.96 8.21
C LYS A 125 -19.19 2.20 9.39
N LEU A 126 -19.24 0.87 9.39
CA LEU A 126 -18.64 0.04 10.43
C LEU A 126 -17.12 0.21 10.51
N VAL A 127 -16.43 0.21 9.36
CA VAL A 127 -14.99 0.51 9.31
C VAL A 127 -14.70 1.94 9.76
N TYR A 128 -15.50 2.91 9.30
CA TYR A 128 -15.41 4.29 9.79
C TYR A 128 -15.73 4.41 11.28
N CYS A 129 -16.37 3.45 11.91
CA CYS A 129 -16.61 3.48 13.36
C CYS A 129 -15.58 2.65 14.13
N ASP A 130 -14.42 2.36 13.55
CA ASP A 130 -13.36 1.56 14.20
C ASP A 130 -13.83 0.14 14.55
N ILE A 131 -14.76 -0.42 13.76
CA ILE A 131 -15.42 -1.71 14.00
C ILE A 131 -16.20 -1.72 15.33
N TYR A 132 -16.81 -0.59 15.69
CA TYR A 132 -17.61 -0.47 16.90
C TYR A 132 -18.62 -1.60 17.02
N TYR A 133 -18.71 -2.18 18.22
CA TYR A 133 -19.62 -3.30 18.47
C TYR A 133 -21.06 -2.81 18.69
N VAL A 134 -21.96 -3.17 17.77
CA VAL A 134 -23.36 -2.69 17.72
C VAL A 134 -24.41 -3.74 18.11
N ASP A 135 -24.01 -4.82 18.77
CA ASP A 135 -24.92 -5.90 19.18
C ASP A 135 -25.32 -5.79 20.65
N GLY A 136 -26.59 -5.49 20.91
CA GLY A 136 -27.17 -5.45 22.25
C GLY A 136 -27.18 -4.08 22.94
N GLY A 137 -26.87 -3.00 22.20
CA GLY A 137 -27.02 -1.61 22.66
C GLY A 137 -28.29 -0.94 22.15
N SER A 138 -28.62 0.25 22.68
CA SER A 138 -29.74 1.08 22.20
C SER A 138 -29.39 1.90 20.95
N ALA A 139 -28.10 2.12 20.70
CA ALA A 139 -27.61 2.94 19.60
C ALA A 139 -27.43 2.11 18.31
N THR A 140 -27.93 2.65 17.22
CA THR A 140 -27.76 2.12 15.86
C THR A 140 -26.38 2.48 15.30
N LEU A 141 -25.92 1.74 14.29
CA LEU A 141 -24.67 2.05 13.60
C LEU A 141 -24.66 3.46 12.99
N GLN A 142 -25.83 3.94 12.54
CA GLN A 142 -25.98 5.29 11.99
C GLN A 142 -25.74 6.37 13.05
N GLU A 143 -26.33 6.24 14.24
CA GLU A 143 -26.13 7.19 15.35
C GLU A 143 -24.67 7.22 15.80
N ILE A 144 -24.02 6.05 15.83
CA ILE A 144 -22.58 5.96 16.16
C ILE A 144 -21.74 6.64 15.08
N TYR A 145 -22.06 6.43 13.80
CA TYR A 145 -21.37 7.08 12.69
C TYR A 145 -21.46 8.62 12.77
N GLU A 146 -22.65 9.15 13.01
CA GLU A 146 -22.88 10.59 13.18
C GLU A 146 -22.14 11.16 14.40
N ALA A 147 -22.18 10.44 15.54
CA ALA A 147 -21.43 10.82 16.72
C ALA A 147 -19.91 10.84 16.46
N ARG A 148 -19.38 9.85 15.71
CA ARG A 148 -17.96 9.81 15.34
C ARG A 148 -17.57 10.97 14.43
N LEU A 149 -18.41 11.36 13.48
CA LEU A 149 -18.16 12.55 12.65
C LEU A 149 -18.07 13.81 13.50
N GLN A 150 -19.03 14.02 14.40
CA GLN A 150 -19.08 15.18 15.28
C GLN A 150 -17.88 15.23 16.24
N GLU A 151 -17.50 14.08 16.83
CA GLU A 151 -16.34 13.97 17.72
C GLU A 151 -15.03 14.33 17.03
N GLU A 152 -14.89 14.02 15.75
CA GLU A 152 -13.72 14.35 14.93
C GLU A 152 -13.72 15.81 14.47
N GLU A 153 -14.86 16.37 14.09
CA GLU A 153 -14.99 17.79 13.78
C GLU A 153 -14.61 18.66 14.99
N LEU A 154 -15.07 18.25 16.18
CA LEU A 154 -14.76 18.94 17.44
C LEU A 154 -13.38 18.60 18.01
N GLN A 155 -12.62 17.68 17.39
CA GLN A 155 -11.30 17.24 17.85
C GLN A 155 -11.30 16.83 19.34
N THR A 156 -12.34 16.11 19.75
CA THR A 156 -12.54 15.71 21.15
C THR A 156 -11.36 14.87 21.68
N PRO A 157 -11.08 14.89 23.00
CA PRO A 157 -10.03 14.04 23.58
C PRO A 157 -10.19 12.56 23.23
N ALA A 158 -11.44 12.07 23.17
CA ALA A 158 -11.74 10.69 22.79
C ALA A 158 -11.42 10.39 21.31
N ALA A 159 -11.71 11.32 20.39
CA ALA A 159 -11.34 11.18 18.99
C ALA A 159 -9.82 11.12 18.80
N ARG A 160 -9.10 12.05 19.43
CA ARG A 160 -7.62 12.09 19.40
C ARG A 160 -7.00 10.84 20.01
N ALA A 161 -7.54 10.36 21.13
CA ALA A 161 -7.09 9.13 21.77
C ALA A 161 -7.24 7.91 20.84
N ARG A 162 -8.39 7.76 20.17
CA ARG A 162 -8.61 6.67 19.20
C ARG A 162 -7.65 6.75 18.02
N GLU A 163 -7.42 7.94 17.48
CA GLU A 163 -6.47 8.16 16.39
C GLU A 163 -5.06 7.65 16.73
N LEU A 164 -4.57 7.96 17.94
CA LEU A 164 -3.24 7.56 18.40
C LEU A 164 -3.07 6.04 18.54
N VAL A 165 -4.15 5.29 18.76
CA VAL A 165 -4.08 3.84 19.02
C VAL A 165 -4.50 2.98 17.83
N ARG A 166 -4.98 3.56 16.72
CA ARG A 166 -5.35 2.79 15.52
C ARG A 166 -4.11 2.17 14.86
N CYS A 167 -4.25 0.92 14.40
CA CYS A 167 -3.23 0.31 13.55
C CYS A 167 -3.24 0.92 12.13
N ASP A 168 -2.14 0.75 11.39
CA ASP A 168 -2.00 1.23 10.00
C ASP A 168 -3.17 0.81 9.10
N ASP A 169 -3.55 -0.46 9.22
CA ASP A 169 -4.56 -1.07 8.37
C ASP A 169 -5.94 -0.43 8.56
N LEU A 170 -6.30 -0.18 9.82
CA LEU A 170 -7.56 0.45 10.16
C LEU A 170 -7.57 1.92 9.73
N ASN A 171 -6.45 2.65 9.87
CA ASN A 171 -6.35 4.03 9.40
C ASN A 171 -6.59 4.14 7.89
N GLN A 172 -5.91 3.31 7.09
CA GLN A 172 -6.10 3.30 5.63
C GLN A 172 -7.54 2.90 5.24
N ALA A 173 -8.10 1.88 5.90
CA ALA A 173 -9.47 1.45 5.63
C ALA A 173 -10.49 2.56 5.98
N ARG A 174 -10.30 3.24 7.10
CA ARG A 174 -11.13 4.36 7.56
C ARG A 174 -11.08 5.54 6.60
N ARG A 175 -9.90 5.90 6.09
CA ARG A 175 -9.77 6.94 5.05
C ARG A 175 -10.55 6.57 3.79
N ASN A 176 -10.38 5.35 3.29
CA ASN A 176 -11.12 4.90 2.12
C ASN A 176 -12.64 4.94 2.37
N ALA A 177 -13.10 4.57 3.56
CA ALA A 177 -14.50 4.70 3.97
C ALA A 177 -14.97 6.17 4.02
N LYS A 178 -14.14 7.09 4.52
CA LYS A 178 -14.45 8.53 4.58
C LYS A 178 -14.79 9.10 3.20
N TRP A 179 -14.12 8.64 2.15
CA TRP A 179 -14.40 9.08 0.77
C TRP A 179 -15.59 8.34 0.15
N MET A 180 -15.71 7.05 0.41
CA MET A 180 -16.75 6.22 -0.20
C MET A 180 -18.14 6.49 0.39
N ILE A 181 -18.27 6.71 1.70
CA ILE A 181 -19.58 6.87 2.36
C ILE A 181 -20.41 7.99 1.72
N PRO A 182 -19.93 9.25 1.62
CA PRO A 182 -20.72 10.32 1.03
C PRO A 182 -21.04 10.09 -0.45
N ALA A 183 -20.18 9.36 -1.16
CA ALA A 183 -20.35 9.06 -2.57
C ALA A 183 -21.44 8.02 -2.80
N VAL A 184 -21.44 6.96 -1.99
CA VAL A 184 -22.45 5.91 -1.99
C VAL A 184 -23.80 6.46 -1.55
N GLU A 185 -23.83 7.37 -0.56
CA GLU A 185 -25.07 8.01 -0.09
C GLU A 185 -25.73 8.93 -1.12
N ARG A 186 -24.93 9.57 -1.98
CA ARG A 186 -25.44 10.46 -3.05
C ARG A 186 -26.01 9.71 -4.24
N LEU A 187 -25.68 8.43 -4.41
CA LEU A 187 -26.22 7.63 -5.50
C LEU A 187 -27.69 7.35 -5.27
N SER A 188 -28.54 7.83 -6.17
CA SER A 188 -29.91 7.36 -6.26
C SER A 188 -29.95 5.87 -6.60
N ALA A 189 -31.04 5.18 -6.22
CA ALA A 189 -31.25 3.78 -6.60
C ALA A 189 -31.21 3.57 -8.12
N ASP A 190 -31.54 4.61 -8.91
CA ASP A 190 -31.54 4.60 -10.37
C ASP A 190 -30.13 4.80 -10.96
N GLU A 191 -29.26 5.60 -10.33
CA GLU A 191 -27.86 5.78 -10.75
C GLU A 191 -26.98 4.56 -10.47
N GLN A 192 -27.39 3.70 -9.54
CA GLN A 192 -26.76 2.39 -9.34
C GLN A 192 -26.99 1.44 -10.54
N VAL A 193 -27.93 1.72 -11.43
CA VAL A 193 -28.27 0.82 -12.55
C VAL A 193 -27.86 1.40 -13.91
N GLN A 194 -27.51 2.68 -13.98
CA GLN A 194 -27.16 3.32 -15.25
C GLN A 194 -25.77 2.87 -15.76
N LEU A 195 -25.77 2.27 -16.94
CA LEU A 195 -24.58 1.93 -17.69
C LEU A 195 -23.94 3.22 -18.21
N ALA A 196 -22.61 3.29 -18.20
CA ALA A 196 -21.94 4.32 -18.98
C ALA A 196 -22.27 4.08 -20.47
N PRO A 197 -22.35 5.12 -21.32
CA PRO A 197 -22.69 4.95 -22.74
C PRO A 197 -21.82 3.92 -23.47
N GLU A 198 -20.53 3.86 -23.11
CA GLU A 198 -19.56 2.90 -23.65
C GLU A 198 -19.86 1.44 -23.23
N ASP A 199 -20.36 1.29 -22.00
CA ASP A 199 -20.75 0.00 -21.42
C ASP A 199 -22.09 -0.50 -21.96
N GLU A 200 -23.00 0.43 -22.31
CA GLU A 200 -24.28 0.12 -22.95
C GLU A 200 -24.10 -0.39 -24.39
N GLU A 201 -23.16 0.19 -25.15
CA GLU A 201 -22.81 -0.31 -26.49
C GLU A 201 -22.15 -1.70 -26.44
N PHE A 202 -21.36 -1.98 -25.40
CA PHE A 202 -20.81 -3.31 -25.16
C PHE A 202 -21.89 -4.32 -24.73
N TYR A 203 -22.82 -3.90 -23.86
CA TYR A 203 -23.98 -4.68 -23.41
C TYR A 203 -24.86 -5.12 -24.58
N GLN A 204 -25.22 -4.18 -25.48
CA GLN A 204 -26.04 -4.49 -26.65
C GLN A 204 -25.33 -5.44 -27.62
N ARG A 205 -24.05 -5.20 -27.91
CA ARG A 205 -23.26 -6.08 -28.80
C ARG A 205 -23.18 -7.52 -28.29
N LEU A 206 -22.98 -7.73 -26.99
CA LEU A 206 -22.93 -9.07 -26.40
C LEU A 206 -24.29 -9.77 -26.40
N LEU A 207 -25.38 -9.05 -26.16
CA LEU A 207 -26.73 -9.62 -26.24
C LEU A 207 -27.16 -9.99 -27.66
N GLU A 208 -26.72 -9.23 -28.67
CA GLU A 208 -27.00 -9.53 -30.08
C GLU A 208 -26.30 -10.80 -30.56
N HIS A 209 -25.11 -11.09 -30.03
CA HIS A 209 -24.28 -12.24 -30.45
C HIS A 209 -24.45 -13.46 -29.54
N SER A 210 -25.32 -13.40 -28.53
CA SER A 210 -25.53 -14.50 -27.59
C SER A 210 -26.70 -15.39 -28.00
N GLU A 211 -26.46 -16.70 -27.98
CA GLU A 211 -27.50 -17.73 -28.16
C GLU A 211 -28.41 -17.86 -26.93
N ASP A 212 -27.90 -17.53 -25.74
CA ASP A 212 -28.64 -17.53 -24.47
C ASP A 212 -28.70 -16.11 -23.88
N LYS A 213 -29.71 -15.38 -24.34
CA LYS A 213 -29.92 -13.97 -23.96
C LYS A 213 -30.21 -13.80 -22.47
N GLU A 214 -30.94 -14.72 -21.85
CA GLU A 214 -31.33 -14.60 -20.43
C GLU A 214 -30.12 -14.80 -19.50
N HIS A 215 -29.29 -15.82 -19.78
CA HIS A 215 -28.06 -16.03 -19.02
C HIS A 215 -27.09 -14.85 -19.21
N THR A 216 -26.97 -14.35 -20.43
CA THR A 216 -26.11 -13.22 -20.78
C THR A 216 -26.58 -11.93 -20.11
N GLU A 217 -27.89 -11.68 -20.09
CA GLU A 217 -28.49 -10.52 -19.41
C GLU A 217 -28.20 -10.57 -17.90
N ARG A 218 -28.34 -11.75 -17.27
CA ARG A 218 -28.04 -11.93 -15.84
C ARG A 218 -26.55 -11.74 -15.54
N PHE A 219 -25.67 -12.31 -16.36
CA PHE A 219 -24.23 -12.16 -16.23
C PHE A 219 -23.82 -10.68 -16.37
N LEU A 220 -24.34 -9.98 -17.38
CA LEU A 220 -24.00 -8.58 -17.62
C LEU A 220 -24.53 -7.68 -16.49
N LYS A 221 -25.76 -7.88 -16.02
CA LYS A 221 -26.28 -7.16 -14.84
C LYS A 221 -25.36 -7.31 -13.64
N GLN A 222 -24.87 -8.53 -13.36
CA GLN A 222 -23.91 -8.77 -12.29
C GLN A 222 -22.57 -8.08 -12.55
N TYR A 223 -22.02 -8.22 -13.76
CA TYR A 223 -20.76 -7.58 -14.15
C TYR A 223 -20.78 -6.06 -13.98
N PHE A 224 -21.85 -5.40 -14.42
CA PHE A 224 -21.99 -3.95 -14.30
C PHE A 224 -22.26 -3.51 -12.87
N TYR A 225 -23.03 -4.29 -12.12
CA TYR A 225 -23.20 -4.08 -10.69
C TYR A 225 -21.86 -4.12 -9.93
N ASP A 226 -20.98 -5.04 -10.31
CA ASP A 226 -19.63 -5.15 -9.73
C ASP A 226 -18.69 -4.00 -10.15
N LYS A 227 -19.01 -3.27 -11.23
CA LYS A 227 -18.24 -2.10 -11.70
C LYS A 227 -18.65 -0.77 -11.08
N ILE A 228 -19.85 -0.66 -10.49
CA ILE A 228 -20.30 0.57 -9.82
C ILE A 228 -19.29 1.04 -8.76
N PRO A 229 -18.79 0.17 -7.84
CA PRO A 229 -17.89 0.63 -6.80
C PRO A 229 -16.54 1.12 -7.34
N GLU A 230 -16.05 0.54 -8.45
CA GLU A 230 -14.85 1.04 -9.14
C GLU A 230 -15.07 2.46 -9.71
N ARG A 231 -16.25 2.72 -10.31
CA ARG A 231 -16.58 4.04 -10.85
C ARG A 231 -16.67 5.09 -9.75
N ILE A 232 -17.36 4.79 -8.65
CA ILE A 232 -17.44 5.67 -7.48
C ILE A 232 -16.03 5.95 -6.96
N TRP A 233 -15.23 4.90 -6.79
CA TRP A 233 -13.86 5.03 -6.30
C TRP A 233 -13.03 5.94 -7.19
N LYS A 234 -13.10 5.82 -8.53
CA LYS A 234 -12.42 6.75 -9.45
C LYS A 234 -12.86 8.22 -9.29
N GLN A 235 -14.09 8.47 -8.86
CA GLN A 235 -14.61 9.82 -8.62
C GLN A 235 -14.11 10.42 -7.30
N VAL A 236 -13.97 9.60 -6.25
CA VAL A 236 -13.68 10.09 -4.89
C VAL A 236 -12.27 9.86 -4.39
N SER A 237 -11.54 8.91 -4.99
CA SER A 237 -10.13 8.72 -4.72
C SER A 237 -9.31 9.83 -5.39
N PRO A 238 -8.18 10.23 -4.78
CA PRO A 238 -7.27 11.20 -5.38
C PRO A 238 -6.86 10.79 -6.80
N ALA A 239 -6.95 11.73 -7.73
CA ALA A 239 -6.47 11.50 -9.08
C ALA A 239 -4.97 11.18 -9.06
N PRO A 240 -4.48 10.36 -10.01
CA PRO A 240 -3.06 10.21 -10.24
C PRO A 240 -2.42 11.58 -10.47
N PRO A 241 -1.18 11.79 -9.98
CA PRO A 241 -0.31 12.84 -10.48
C PRO A 241 -0.32 12.95 -12.00
N ALA A 242 -0.29 14.17 -12.54
CA ALA A 242 -0.34 14.40 -14.00
C ALA A 242 0.73 13.62 -14.78
N TRP A 243 1.91 13.39 -14.18
CA TRP A 243 2.97 12.60 -14.80
C TRP A 243 2.64 11.11 -14.87
N MET A 244 1.97 10.54 -13.85
CA MET A 244 1.49 9.16 -13.86
C MET A 244 0.36 8.99 -14.86
N GLN A 245 -0.61 9.93 -14.86
CA GLN A 245 -1.69 9.92 -15.84
C GLN A 245 -1.14 9.99 -17.26
N LYS A 246 -0.14 10.85 -17.51
CA LYS A 246 0.55 10.89 -18.80
C LYS A 246 1.15 9.53 -19.16
N ILE A 247 1.85 8.85 -18.24
CA ILE A 247 2.42 7.52 -18.50
C ILE A 247 1.32 6.51 -18.85
N LEU A 248 0.21 6.51 -18.11
CA LEU A 248 -0.94 5.64 -18.35
C LEU A 248 -1.58 5.93 -19.73
N ASP A 249 -1.86 7.18 -20.05
CA ASP A 249 -2.50 7.58 -21.31
C ASP A 249 -1.60 7.31 -22.51
N THR A 250 -0.31 7.64 -22.36
CA THR A 250 0.67 7.50 -23.44
C THR A 250 1.31 6.12 -23.47
N GLN A 251 1.04 5.24 -22.52
CA GLN A 251 1.71 3.94 -22.37
C GLN A 251 3.25 4.08 -22.51
N GLU A 252 3.81 5.14 -21.93
CA GLU A 252 5.23 5.46 -21.98
C GLU A 252 5.99 4.64 -20.93
N GLN A 253 7.14 4.09 -21.31
CA GLN A 253 8.02 3.46 -20.32
C GLN A 253 8.56 4.51 -19.35
N TRP A 254 8.76 4.14 -18.09
CA TRP A 254 9.25 5.04 -17.05
C TRP A 254 10.26 4.35 -16.13
N GLY A 255 11.04 5.13 -15.40
CA GLY A 255 12.11 4.62 -14.53
C GLY A 255 13.45 5.29 -14.80
N PHE A 256 14.53 4.52 -14.65
CA PHE A 256 15.90 5.02 -14.67
C PHE A 256 16.78 4.35 -15.72
N ILE A 257 17.85 5.04 -16.07
CA ILE A 257 19.00 4.47 -16.77
C ILE A 257 19.97 3.97 -15.70
N TYR A 258 20.50 2.76 -15.90
CA TYR A 258 21.34 2.06 -14.96
C TYR A 258 22.72 1.76 -15.56
N TYR A 259 23.73 1.86 -14.72
CA TYR A 259 25.10 1.50 -15.01
C TYR A 259 25.64 0.53 -13.96
N LEU A 260 26.60 -0.30 -14.39
CA LEU A 260 27.44 -1.04 -13.47
C LEU A 260 28.64 -0.17 -13.12
N SER A 261 29.05 -0.17 -11.85
CA SER A 261 30.38 0.33 -11.51
C SER A 261 31.46 -0.50 -12.21
N ARG A 262 32.63 0.09 -12.45
CA ARG A 262 33.78 -0.55 -13.12
C ARG A 262 34.14 -1.87 -12.45
N GLU A 263 34.15 -1.90 -11.12
CA GLU A 263 34.43 -3.11 -10.34
C GLU A 263 33.41 -4.22 -10.59
N VAL A 264 32.12 -3.86 -10.66
CA VAL A 264 31.03 -4.80 -10.92
C VAL A 264 31.08 -5.30 -12.35
N ASP A 265 31.30 -4.42 -13.31
CA ASP A 265 31.40 -4.78 -14.73
C ASP A 265 32.54 -5.79 -14.94
N GLN A 266 33.76 -5.47 -14.47
CA GLN A 266 34.91 -6.36 -14.58
C GLN A 266 34.67 -7.76 -13.99
N LYS A 267 33.97 -7.84 -12.86
CA LYS A 267 33.78 -9.10 -12.13
C LYS A 267 32.55 -9.89 -12.56
N TYR A 268 31.49 -9.22 -13.00
CA TYR A 268 30.17 -9.83 -13.20
C TYR A 268 29.56 -9.64 -14.59
N VAL A 269 30.17 -8.89 -15.52
CA VAL A 269 29.59 -8.61 -16.85
C VAL A 269 29.05 -9.88 -17.54
N ARG A 270 29.78 -11.01 -17.48
CA ARG A 270 29.38 -12.28 -18.11
C ARG A 270 28.14 -12.92 -17.48
N ASN A 271 27.93 -12.72 -16.18
CA ASN A 271 26.86 -13.35 -15.39
C ASN A 271 25.87 -12.32 -14.81
N TRP A 272 25.89 -11.08 -15.31
CA TRP A 272 25.14 -9.96 -14.74
C TRP A 272 23.64 -10.28 -14.68
N LYS A 273 23.07 -10.74 -15.79
CA LYS A 273 21.63 -11.07 -15.87
C LYS A 273 21.19 -12.08 -14.80
N SER A 274 21.98 -13.12 -14.56
CA SER A 274 21.67 -14.12 -13.53
C SER A 274 21.83 -13.54 -12.12
N THR A 275 22.85 -12.70 -11.93
CA THR A 275 23.11 -12.02 -10.65
C THR A 275 21.99 -11.04 -10.32
N TRP A 276 21.59 -10.21 -11.28
CA TRP A 276 20.51 -9.22 -11.14
C TRP A 276 19.18 -9.87 -10.79
N ASN A 277 18.77 -10.92 -11.50
CA ASN A 277 17.54 -11.65 -11.19
C ASN A 277 17.52 -12.18 -9.74
N ARG A 278 18.64 -12.70 -9.25
CA ARG A 278 18.75 -13.15 -7.85
C ARG A 278 18.62 -12.00 -6.85
N LEU A 279 19.22 -10.84 -7.16
CA LEU A 279 19.16 -9.65 -6.31
C LEU A 279 17.77 -9.00 -6.29
N MET A 280 17.03 -9.09 -7.41
CA MET A 280 15.68 -8.54 -7.51
C MET A 280 14.64 -9.34 -6.73
N ASN A 281 14.87 -10.64 -6.53
CA ASN A 281 13.98 -11.52 -5.75
C ASN A 281 14.09 -11.33 -4.22
N ILE A 282 15.06 -10.55 -3.74
CA ILE A 282 15.19 -10.22 -2.31
C ILE A 282 14.12 -9.18 -1.99
N SER A 283 13.18 -9.56 -1.13
CA SER A 283 11.92 -8.85 -0.92
C SER A 283 12.12 -7.43 -0.40
N SER A 284 11.40 -6.49 -0.99
CA SER A 284 11.22 -5.13 -0.45
C SER A 284 10.40 -5.20 0.85
N PRO A 285 10.65 -4.31 1.84
CA PRO A 285 9.71 -4.13 2.93
C PRO A 285 8.31 -3.82 2.38
N LEU A 286 7.28 -4.48 2.94
CA LEU A 286 5.89 -4.03 2.81
C LEU A 286 5.89 -2.56 3.25
N ARG A 287 5.45 -1.61 2.40
CA ARG A 287 5.43 -0.12 2.60
C ARG A 287 6.45 0.70 1.79
N VAL A 288 6.96 0.22 0.65
CA VAL A 288 7.75 1.08 -0.26
C VAL A 288 7.30 0.87 -1.70
N THR A 289 6.11 1.37 -2.05
CA THR A 289 5.61 1.28 -3.44
C THR A 289 4.85 2.53 -3.85
N TRP A 290 4.96 2.88 -5.12
CA TRP A 290 4.08 3.84 -5.78
C TRP A 290 2.66 3.28 -5.98
N GLY A 291 2.45 1.97 -5.76
CA GLY A 291 1.20 1.21 -5.88
C GLY A 291 0.15 1.54 -4.80
N SER A 292 -0.02 2.84 -4.61
CA SER A 292 -0.97 3.52 -3.74
C SER A 292 -2.25 3.88 -4.50
N ILE A 293 -3.21 4.45 -3.77
CA ILE A 293 -4.49 4.97 -4.30
C ILE A 293 -4.34 5.96 -5.47
N HIS A 294 -3.15 6.56 -5.67
CA HIS A 294 -2.87 7.41 -6.82
C HIS A 294 -2.92 6.63 -8.14
N CYS A 295 -2.94 5.30 -8.10
CA CYS A 295 -3.18 4.49 -9.29
C CYS A 295 -4.67 4.48 -9.67
N GLN A 296 -5.61 4.75 -8.75
CA GLN A 296 -7.06 4.63 -9.00
C GLN A 296 -7.48 3.28 -9.62
N GLY A 297 -6.92 2.17 -9.14
CA GLY A 297 -7.27 0.84 -9.61
C GLY A 297 -6.09 -0.11 -9.76
N GLY A 298 -6.38 -1.40 -9.56
CA GLY A 298 -5.46 -2.51 -9.83
C GLY A 298 -5.00 -2.56 -11.30
N ASP A 299 -5.82 -2.12 -12.25
CA ASP A 299 -5.47 -2.08 -13.67
C ASP A 299 -4.40 -1.04 -13.99
N ASN A 300 -4.56 0.19 -13.48
CA ASN A 300 -3.59 1.26 -13.64
C ASN A 300 -2.28 0.91 -12.93
N ARG A 301 -2.38 0.33 -11.73
CA ARG A 301 -1.21 -0.20 -11.04
C ARG A 301 -0.52 -1.28 -11.89
N SER A 302 -1.24 -2.28 -12.38
CA SER A 302 -0.66 -3.31 -13.23
C SER A 302 -0.06 -2.73 -14.52
N ALA A 303 -0.67 -1.69 -15.10
CA ALA A 303 -0.14 -0.99 -16.26
C ALA A 303 1.18 -0.27 -15.95
N LEU A 304 1.25 0.48 -14.85
CA LEU A 304 2.46 1.14 -14.41
C LEU A 304 3.58 0.14 -14.07
N GLU A 305 3.28 -0.99 -13.42
CA GLU A 305 4.24 -2.06 -13.11
C GLU A 305 4.81 -2.66 -14.40
N ARG A 306 3.99 -2.83 -15.44
CA ARG A 306 4.45 -3.30 -16.77
C ARG A 306 5.26 -2.26 -17.54
N LEU A 307 5.05 -0.97 -17.28
CA LEU A 307 5.72 0.13 -17.98
C LEU A 307 7.02 0.56 -17.28
N GLU A 308 7.20 0.16 -16.01
CA GLU A 308 8.45 0.34 -15.27
C GLU A 308 9.59 -0.34 -16.03
N THR A 309 10.66 0.41 -16.28
CA THR A 309 11.75 0.03 -17.16
C THR A 309 13.09 0.40 -16.57
N GLU A 310 13.98 -0.57 -16.56
CA GLU A 310 15.40 -0.41 -16.27
C GLU A 310 16.15 -0.40 -17.61
N ASN A 311 16.69 0.76 -18.00
CA ASN A 311 17.47 0.87 -19.24
C ASN A 311 18.96 0.71 -18.95
N TRP A 312 19.64 -0.18 -19.68
CA TRP A 312 21.04 -0.55 -19.46
C TRP A 312 21.87 -0.28 -20.73
N PRO A 313 22.41 0.94 -20.91
CA PRO A 313 23.23 1.26 -22.06
C PRO A 313 24.58 0.53 -22.01
N ILE A 314 25.14 0.26 -23.19
CA ILE A 314 26.48 -0.30 -23.30
C ILE A 314 27.47 0.82 -22.99
N PHE A 315 28.23 0.65 -21.92
CA PHE A 315 29.24 1.61 -21.46
C PHE A 315 30.63 0.98 -21.57
N TYR A 316 31.57 1.71 -22.17
CA TYR A 316 32.97 1.32 -22.27
C TYR A 316 33.82 2.28 -21.43
N PRO A 317 34.29 1.86 -20.25
CA PRO A 317 34.98 2.75 -19.32
C PRO A 317 36.26 3.34 -19.93
N ASN A 318 36.45 4.65 -19.78
CA ASN A 318 37.70 5.32 -20.06
C ASN A 318 38.58 5.35 -18.80
N GLU A 319 39.58 4.48 -18.75
CA GLU A 319 40.52 4.36 -17.62
C GLU A 319 41.31 5.64 -17.32
N THR A 320 41.38 6.58 -18.27
CA THR A 320 42.07 7.87 -18.07
C THR A 320 41.22 8.91 -17.33
N MET A 321 39.93 8.65 -17.13
CA MET A 321 39.00 9.54 -16.44
C MET A 321 38.54 8.93 -15.11
N ALA A 322 38.22 9.80 -14.15
CA ALA A 322 37.49 9.39 -12.96
C ALA A 322 36.14 8.78 -13.36
N GLU A 323 35.76 7.69 -12.71
CA GLU A 323 34.57 6.91 -13.06
C GLU A 323 33.29 7.74 -13.05
N ASP A 324 33.13 8.58 -12.03
CA ASP A 324 31.96 9.45 -11.87
C ASP A 324 31.79 10.40 -13.07
N ASP A 325 32.89 11.00 -13.54
CA ASP A 325 32.87 11.95 -14.65
C ASP A 325 32.67 11.25 -16.00
N ASP A 326 33.27 10.07 -16.15
CA ASP A 326 33.13 9.20 -17.32
C ASP A 326 31.67 8.75 -17.50
N LEU A 327 31.03 8.31 -16.41
CA LEU A 327 29.61 7.93 -16.41
C LEU A 327 28.69 9.12 -16.72
N ARG A 328 28.91 10.28 -16.11
CA ARG A 328 28.12 11.49 -16.40
C ARG A 328 28.25 11.91 -17.86
N LYS A 329 29.47 11.90 -18.39
CA LYS A 329 29.74 12.22 -19.80
C LYS A 329 28.98 11.27 -20.73
N HIS A 330 29.16 9.97 -20.52
CA HIS A 330 28.51 8.96 -21.33
C HIS A 330 26.98 9.02 -21.22
N PHE A 331 26.43 9.27 -20.03
CA PHE A 331 24.98 9.45 -19.85
C PHE A 331 24.46 10.65 -20.66
N LYS A 332 25.15 11.79 -20.63
CA LYS A 332 24.78 12.98 -21.43
C LYS A 332 24.80 12.70 -22.93
N GLU A 333 25.82 11.99 -23.40
CA GLU A 333 25.94 11.56 -24.80
C GLU A 333 24.79 10.60 -25.17
N TYR A 334 24.56 9.57 -24.36
CA TYR A 334 23.49 8.60 -24.55
C TYR A 334 22.10 9.25 -24.61
N ILE A 335 21.80 10.16 -23.67
CA ILE A 335 20.54 10.92 -23.67
C ILE A 335 20.39 11.74 -24.96
N LYS A 336 21.47 12.40 -25.42
CA LYS A 336 21.45 13.25 -26.61
C LYS A 336 21.23 12.44 -27.89
N GLU A 337 21.94 11.33 -28.02
CA GLU A 337 21.84 10.41 -29.16
C GLU A 337 20.46 9.73 -29.23
N ASN A 338 19.88 9.44 -28.07
CA ASN A 338 18.61 8.70 -27.98
C ASN A 338 17.39 9.59 -27.71
N ARG A 339 17.53 10.92 -27.82
CA ARG A 339 16.42 11.88 -27.70
C ARG A 339 15.60 11.82 -28.99
N SER A 340 14.27 11.65 -28.89
CA SER A 340 13.41 11.84 -30.06
C SER A 340 13.49 13.29 -30.54
N GLN A 341 13.89 13.49 -31.80
CA GLN A 341 14.15 14.81 -32.37
C GLN A 341 13.07 15.26 -33.39
N THR A 342 12.15 14.39 -33.84
CA THR A 342 11.15 14.76 -34.85
C THR A 342 9.72 14.23 -34.62
N GLN A 343 8.72 14.89 -35.22
CA GLN A 343 7.30 14.46 -35.24
C GLN A 343 7.08 13.12 -35.97
N GLU A 344 7.95 12.74 -36.89
CA GLU A 344 7.91 11.42 -37.54
C GLU A 344 8.37 10.29 -36.61
N ASP A 345 9.34 10.56 -35.73
CA ASP A 345 9.77 9.60 -34.71
C ASP A 345 8.67 9.31 -33.70
N GLU A 346 7.85 10.32 -33.37
CA GLU A 346 6.64 10.16 -32.55
C GLU A 346 5.54 9.35 -33.26
N LYS A 347 5.36 9.53 -34.58
CA LYS A 347 4.43 8.71 -35.39
C LYS A 347 4.91 7.25 -35.51
N LYS A 348 6.22 7.00 -35.68
CA LYS A 348 6.80 5.64 -35.68
C LYS A 348 6.64 4.95 -34.33
N LYS A 349 6.79 5.68 -33.21
CA LYS A 349 6.47 5.18 -31.85
C LYS A 349 5.00 4.76 -31.70
N LYS A 350 4.05 5.53 -32.23
CA LYS A 350 2.61 5.18 -32.22
C LYS A 350 2.29 3.93 -33.05
N ASN A 351 2.91 3.78 -34.23
CA ASN A 351 2.68 2.61 -35.08
C ASN A 351 3.34 1.32 -34.56
N LYS A 352 4.47 1.40 -33.84
CA LYS A 352 5.14 0.26 -33.19
C LYS A 352 4.33 -0.37 -32.05
N LYS A 353 3.44 0.39 -31.40
CA LYS A 353 2.53 -0.12 -30.34
C LYS A 353 1.54 -1.19 -30.84
N LYS A 354 1.26 -1.24 -32.15
CA LYS A 354 0.38 -2.26 -32.76
C LYS A 354 1.06 -3.62 -33.01
N TYR A 355 2.40 -3.68 -33.04
CA TYR A 355 3.16 -4.85 -33.49
C TYR A 355 4.34 -5.18 -32.55
N LYS A 356 4.07 -5.62 -31.31
CA LYS A 356 5.12 -6.23 -30.46
C LYS A 356 4.68 -7.62 -30.00
N LYS A 357 4.81 -8.60 -30.89
CA LYS A 357 4.86 -10.03 -30.52
C LYS A 357 6.17 -10.72 -30.91
N ASN A 358 7.07 -10.11 -31.69
CA ASN A 358 8.31 -10.79 -32.09
C ASN A 358 9.54 -9.86 -32.13
N LYS A 359 10.53 -10.25 -31.30
CA LYS A 359 11.99 -10.15 -31.46
C LYS A 359 12.71 -8.79 -31.28
N LYS A 360 13.85 -8.94 -30.59
CA LYS A 360 14.93 -7.99 -30.29
C LYS A 360 15.46 -7.29 -31.53
N GLU A 361 15.38 -5.96 -31.55
CA GLU A 361 16.33 -5.07 -32.21
C GLU A 361 16.38 -3.78 -31.37
N ASN A 362 17.58 -3.27 -31.12
CA ASN A 362 17.81 -1.98 -30.44
C ASN A 362 17.11 -0.88 -31.25
N ASP A 363 16.16 -0.20 -30.63
CA ASP A 363 15.54 1.00 -31.18
C ASP A 363 15.90 2.17 -30.24
N ASP A 364 16.87 2.97 -30.68
CA ASP A 364 17.63 4.01 -29.94
C ASP A 364 16.82 5.26 -29.54
N LEU A 365 15.54 5.13 -29.17
CA LEU A 365 14.72 6.27 -28.75
C LEU A 365 14.20 6.09 -27.33
N LEU A 366 14.83 6.81 -26.40
CA LEU A 366 14.43 6.80 -24.99
C LEU A 366 13.00 7.30 -24.81
N SER A 367 12.30 6.67 -23.86
CA SER A 367 10.97 7.10 -23.45
C SER A 367 11.06 8.45 -22.72
N PRO A 368 10.14 9.41 -22.95
CA PRO A 368 10.04 10.64 -22.16
C PRO A 368 9.75 10.38 -20.67
N GLY A 369 9.22 9.20 -20.33
CA GLY A 369 8.99 8.76 -18.97
C GLY A 369 10.26 8.38 -18.20
N LEU A 370 11.43 8.22 -18.84
CA LEU A 370 12.69 8.02 -18.12
C LEU A 370 13.18 9.34 -17.50
N LEU A 371 13.74 9.28 -16.29
CA LEU A 371 14.32 10.46 -15.64
C LEU A 371 15.63 10.83 -16.36
N ARG A 372 15.72 12.06 -16.87
CA ARG A 372 16.78 12.49 -17.82
C ARG A 372 17.96 13.20 -17.16
N ASN A 373 17.83 13.57 -15.90
CA ASN A 373 18.86 14.24 -15.11
C ASN A 373 19.43 13.31 -14.03
N THR A 374 19.04 12.04 -14.01
CA THR A 374 19.56 11.08 -13.04
C THR A 374 19.71 9.69 -13.62
N PHE A 375 20.82 9.05 -13.27
CA PHE A 375 21.06 7.63 -13.52
C PHE A 375 21.43 6.91 -12.23
N ILE A 376 21.25 5.59 -12.24
CA ILE A 376 21.60 4.71 -11.14
C ILE A 376 22.89 3.96 -11.46
N VAL A 377 23.76 3.85 -10.47
CA VAL A 377 24.96 3.01 -10.55
C VAL A 377 24.86 1.90 -9.50
N ILE A 378 25.09 0.66 -9.94
CA ILE A 378 25.14 -0.49 -9.04
C ILE A 378 26.58 -0.65 -8.51
N PRO A 379 26.80 -0.42 -7.20
CA PRO A 379 28.12 -0.56 -6.60
C PRO A 379 28.41 -2.02 -6.23
N MET A 380 29.67 -2.34 -5.99
CA MET A 380 30.10 -3.70 -5.66
C MET A 380 29.56 -4.17 -4.30
N GLU A 381 29.45 -3.25 -3.35
CA GLU A 381 28.91 -3.43 -2.00
C GLU A 381 27.45 -3.87 -2.02
N PHE A 382 26.66 -3.41 -3.00
CA PHE A 382 25.29 -3.85 -3.19
C PHE A 382 25.20 -5.36 -3.43
N ILE A 383 26.15 -5.92 -4.18
CA ILE A 383 26.17 -7.35 -4.51
C ILE A 383 26.59 -8.17 -3.30
N PHE A 384 27.57 -7.71 -2.54
CA PHE A 384 28.03 -8.42 -1.34
C PHE A 384 27.00 -8.42 -0.23
N GLY A 385 26.40 -7.26 0.08
CA GLY A 385 25.40 -7.13 1.15
C GLY A 385 24.13 -7.97 0.92
N ASN A 386 23.83 -8.33 -0.33
CA ASN A 386 22.70 -9.19 -0.67
C ASN A 386 23.04 -10.70 -0.74
N ARG A 387 24.32 -11.09 -0.82
CA ARG A 387 24.71 -12.51 -0.99
C ARG A 387 24.68 -13.30 0.32
N SER A 388 24.78 -12.63 1.46
CA SER A 388 24.89 -13.22 2.79
C SER A 388 23.57 -13.24 3.58
N ARG A 389 22.45 -12.82 2.98
CA ARG A 389 21.16 -12.70 3.68
C ARG A 389 20.31 -13.95 3.56
N GLU A 390 19.82 -14.43 4.70
CA GLU A 390 18.74 -15.41 4.75
C GLU A 390 17.38 -14.69 4.63
N GLU A 391 16.31 -15.40 4.22
CA GLU A 391 14.95 -14.85 4.00
C GLU A 391 14.31 -14.21 5.26
N GLY A 392 15.00 -14.19 6.41
CA GLY A 392 14.60 -13.57 7.67
C GLY A 392 15.48 -12.40 8.15
N ASP A 393 16.57 -12.04 7.46
CA ASP A 393 17.48 -10.97 7.88
C ASP A 393 16.92 -9.59 7.53
N PHE A 394 16.07 -9.06 8.40
CA PHE A 394 15.67 -7.67 8.32
C PHE A 394 16.87 -6.74 8.67
N PHE A 395 17.08 -5.69 7.87
CA PHE A 395 17.38 -4.30 8.29
C PHE A 395 18.61 -3.53 7.76
N ASP A 396 19.64 -4.11 7.13
CA ASP A 396 20.63 -3.27 6.40
C ASP A 396 20.13 -2.88 4.98
N PRO A 397 19.97 -1.59 4.64
CA PRO A 397 19.62 -1.19 3.29
C PRO A 397 20.73 -1.53 2.30
N CYS A 398 20.48 -2.52 1.45
CA CYS A 398 21.27 -2.64 0.23
C CYS A 398 20.98 -1.38 -0.60
N TRP A 399 22.03 -0.65 -0.95
CA TRP A 399 21.92 0.68 -1.53
C TRP A 399 22.57 0.73 -2.92
N VAL A 400 22.06 1.64 -3.73
CA VAL A 400 22.61 2.02 -5.03
C VAL A 400 23.05 3.47 -5.00
N TRP A 401 23.88 3.89 -5.94
CA TRP A 401 24.15 5.31 -6.11
C TRP A 401 23.17 5.92 -7.10
N ALA A 402 22.51 7.01 -6.73
CA ALA A 402 21.80 7.88 -7.66
C ALA A 402 22.68 9.09 -7.99
N TYR A 403 22.96 9.31 -9.27
CA TYR A 403 23.89 10.33 -9.76
C TYR A 403 23.18 11.47 -10.47
N ASP A 404 23.40 12.69 -9.98
CA ASP A 404 23.01 13.89 -10.71
C ASP A 404 23.89 14.02 -11.95
N ALA A 405 23.24 13.95 -13.11
CA ALA A 405 23.91 14.03 -14.39
C ALA A 405 24.41 15.45 -14.67
N ASP A 406 23.68 16.46 -14.21
CA ASP A 406 23.93 17.85 -14.53
C ASP A 406 24.87 18.53 -13.53
N TRP A 407 25.13 17.88 -12.39
CA TRP A 407 26.06 18.37 -11.38
C TRP A 407 27.46 18.68 -11.94
N ASP A 408 27.98 19.84 -11.55
CA ASP A 408 29.35 20.27 -11.74
C ASP A 408 29.91 20.76 -10.39
N SER A 409 31.19 20.50 -10.18
CA SER A 409 31.99 20.95 -9.03
C SER A 409 32.11 22.49 -8.92
N SER A 410 31.67 23.22 -9.95
CA SER A 410 31.71 24.69 -10.03
C SER A 410 30.48 25.40 -9.45
N GLU A 411 29.39 24.69 -9.16
CA GLU A 411 28.17 25.26 -8.55
C GLU A 411 28.34 25.54 -7.04
N GLU A 412 27.45 26.36 -6.46
CA GLU A 412 27.49 26.74 -5.04
C GLU A 412 27.70 25.51 -4.12
N GLU A 413 28.78 25.55 -3.34
CA GLU A 413 29.17 24.43 -2.48
C GLU A 413 28.10 24.16 -1.43
N THR A 414 27.40 23.04 -1.58
CA THR A 414 26.48 22.55 -0.56
C THR A 414 27.29 21.77 0.46
N VAL A 415 27.38 22.31 1.67
CA VAL A 415 28.13 21.68 2.76
C VAL A 415 27.20 21.38 3.92
N PHE A 416 27.26 20.15 4.42
CA PHE A 416 26.54 19.74 5.63
C PHE A 416 27.51 19.00 6.54
N ASN A 417 27.69 19.47 7.78
CA ASN A 417 28.66 18.92 8.74
C ASN A 417 30.09 18.74 8.18
N GLY A 418 30.52 19.65 7.29
CA GLY A 418 31.85 19.60 6.67
C GLY A 418 31.96 18.69 5.43
N GLU A 419 30.90 17.99 5.06
CA GLU A 419 30.86 17.16 3.85
C GLU A 419 30.20 17.92 2.70
N LYS A 420 30.79 17.81 1.51
CA LYS A 420 30.33 18.48 0.30
C LYS A 420 29.45 17.54 -0.53
N TYR A 421 28.39 18.06 -1.11
CA TYR A 421 27.60 17.33 -2.09
C TYR A 421 28.44 17.07 -3.36
N GLN A 422 28.51 15.81 -3.79
CA GLN A 422 29.34 15.36 -4.92
C GLN A 422 28.53 14.97 -6.15
N GLY A 423 27.30 15.48 -6.28
CA GLY A 423 26.41 15.11 -7.38
C GLY A 423 25.94 13.66 -7.33
N ARG A 424 25.88 13.06 -6.13
CA ARG A 424 25.35 11.70 -5.91
C ARG A 424 24.86 11.49 -4.48
N VAL A 425 23.96 10.52 -4.31
CA VAL A 425 23.43 10.11 -3.00
C VAL A 425 23.26 8.59 -2.96
N LYS A 426 23.50 7.98 -1.80
CA LYS A 426 23.18 6.56 -1.57
C LYS A 426 21.68 6.44 -1.37
N VAL A 427 21.04 5.54 -2.12
CA VAL A 427 19.60 5.31 -2.09
C VAL A 427 19.37 3.85 -1.75
N ALA A 428 18.58 3.56 -0.72
CA ALA A 428 18.14 2.18 -0.47
C ALA A 428 17.39 1.65 -1.69
N LYS A 429 17.72 0.43 -2.15
CA LYS A 429 17.18 -0.13 -3.41
C LYS A 429 15.65 -0.09 -3.47
N TRP A 430 14.98 -0.42 -2.38
CA TRP A 430 13.51 -0.37 -2.31
C TRP A 430 12.95 1.06 -2.41
N SER A 431 13.71 2.08 -2.03
CA SER A 431 13.27 3.47 -2.07
C SER A 431 13.46 4.14 -3.44
N VAL A 432 14.17 3.52 -4.39
CA VAL A 432 14.42 4.08 -5.74
C VAL A 432 13.12 4.51 -6.44
N ASN A 433 12.09 3.68 -6.33
CA ASN A 433 10.78 3.95 -6.93
C ASN A 433 10.02 5.08 -6.22
N SER A 434 10.14 5.18 -4.89
CA SER A 434 9.58 6.30 -4.14
C SER A 434 10.29 7.61 -4.45
N TRP A 435 11.60 7.56 -4.74
CA TRP A 435 12.33 8.73 -5.22
C TRP A 435 11.82 9.16 -6.60
N PHE A 436 11.66 8.25 -7.56
CA PHE A 436 11.11 8.61 -8.86
C PHE A 436 9.77 9.35 -8.70
N TYR A 437 8.92 8.85 -7.81
CA TYR A 437 7.67 9.50 -7.43
C TYR A 437 7.92 10.91 -6.88
N ALA A 438 8.74 11.06 -5.84
CA ALA A 438 9.01 12.34 -5.19
C ALA A 438 9.59 13.37 -6.18
N ALA A 439 10.59 13.00 -6.97
CA ALA A 439 11.22 13.88 -7.96
C ALA A 439 10.21 14.41 -9.00
N ARG A 440 9.23 13.60 -9.40
CA ARG A 440 8.21 13.99 -10.38
C ARG A 440 7.01 14.69 -9.75
N TRP A 441 6.67 14.36 -8.50
CA TRP A 441 5.49 14.89 -7.82
C TRP A 441 5.77 16.20 -7.09
N GLU A 442 6.86 16.24 -6.32
CA GLU A 442 7.18 17.35 -5.41
C GLU A 442 8.33 18.22 -5.93
N GLY A 443 8.97 17.80 -7.04
CA GLY A 443 10.11 18.51 -7.61
C GLY A 443 11.40 18.35 -6.80
N VAL A 444 11.50 17.28 -6.00
CA VAL A 444 12.67 16.96 -5.18
C VAL A 444 13.93 16.82 -6.02
N SER A 445 14.98 17.59 -5.68
CA SER A 445 16.31 17.38 -6.26
C SER A 445 17.10 16.31 -5.50
N LEU A 446 18.12 15.74 -6.16
CA LEU A 446 19.06 14.83 -5.49
C LEU A 446 19.85 15.51 -4.36
N ARG A 447 20.05 16.83 -4.47
CA ARG A 447 20.67 17.65 -3.43
C ARG A 447 19.81 17.66 -2.17
N ASP A 448 18.49 17.81 -2.30
CA ASP A 448 17.55 17.78 -1.17
C ASP A 448 17.54 16.40 -0.50
N MET A 449 17.55 15.33 -1.30
CA MET A 449 17.66 13.96 -0.79
C MET A 449 18.99 13.72 -0.07
N TRP A 450 20.08 14.24 -0.60
CA TRP A 450 21.40 14.13 0.02
C TRP A 450 21.43 14.82 1.39
N LEU A 451 20.80 15.99 1.53
CA LEU A 451 20.65 16.68 2.81
C LEU A 451 19.86 15.83 3.83
N LYS A 452 18.75 15.22 3.41
CA LYS A 452 18.01 14.29 4.27
C LYS A 452 18.83 13.06 4.63
N ALA A 453 19.57 12.49 3.68
CA ALA A 453 20.41 11.31 3.91
C ALA A 453 21.46 11.56 5.00
N GLN A 454 21.96 12.79 5.15
CA GLN A 454 22.95 13.11 6.19
C GLN A 454 22.43 12.92 7.63
N GLN A 455 21.12 12.83 7.82
CA GLN A 455 20.52 12.55 9.12
C GLN A 455 20.55 11.05 9.46
N HIS A 456 20.75 10.17 8.47
CA HIS A 456 20.88 8.73 8.68
C HIS A 456 22.32 8.34 9.05
N PRO A 457 22.56 7.43 10.02
CA PRO A 457 23.90 7.02 10.43
C PRO A 457 24.79 6.53 9.27
N GLU A 458 24.18 5.84 8.30
CA GLU A 458 24.89 5.32 7.11
C GLU A 458 24.94 6.30 5.92
N LYS A 459 24.35 7.49 6.07
CA LYS A 459 24.18 8.49 5.00
C LYS A 459 23.48 7.94 3.76
N VAL A 460 22.53 7.04 4.01
CA VAL A 460 21.66 6.44 3.00
C VAL A 460 20.32 7.15 3.07
N TRP A 461 19.84 7.59 1.91
CA TRP A 461 18.47 8.02 1.79
C TRP A 461 17.56 6.79 1.82
N ILE A 462 16.71 6.76 2.84
CA ILE A 462 15.65 5.77 3.00
C ILE A 462 14.36 6.53 3.03
N CYS A 463 13.49 6.16 2.10
CA CYS A 463 12.13 6.62 2.07
C CYS A 463 11.24 5.42 2.36
N TYR A 464 10.51 5.52 3.47
CA TYR A 464 9.35 4.69 3.74
C TYR A 464 8.15 5.45 3.20
N THR A 465 7.21 4.79 2.51
CA THR A 465 6.00 5.50 2.12
C THR A 465 5.28 5.97 3.37
N LYS A 466 5.12 7.29 3.54
CA LYS A 466 4.24 7.87 4.56
C LYS A 466 2.81 7.36 4.35
N ARG A 467 1.96 7.37 5.38
CA ARG A 467 0.54 7.10 5.19
C ARG A 467 -0.11 8.31 4.52
N LEU A 468 -1.06 8.14 3.61
CA LEU A 468 -1.61 9.27 2.86
C LEU A 468 -2.26 10.36 3.74
N GLU A 469 -2.74 10.03 4.94
CA GLU A 469 -3.24 11.01 5.91
C GLU A 469 -2.11 11.93 6.45
N GLU A 470 -0.86 11.52 6.31
CA GLU A 470 0.36 12.26 6.65
C GLU A 470 0.95 13.00 5.43
N TRP A 471 0.32 12.87 4.24
CA TRP A 471 0.83 13.48 3.00
C TRP A 471 0.41 14.94 2.82
N ASP A 472 -0.64 15.40 3.51
CA ASP A 472 -1.05 16.81 3.44
C ASP A 472 -0.03 17.74 4.13
N HIS A 473 0.70 17.24 5.14
CA HIS A 473 1.64 18.05 5.93
C HIS A 473 2.91 17.27 6.29
N GLU A 474 3.71 16.95 5.26
CA GLU A 474 5.16 17.16 5.23
C GLU A 474 5.70 16.55 3.94
N PRO A 475 6.09 17.37 2.94
CA PRO A 475 6.55 16.88 1.66
C PRO A 475 7.90 16.15 1.78
N TYR A 476 8.20 15.33 0.75
CA TYR A 476 9.38 14.50 0.53
C TYR A 476 9.29 13.17 1.27
N ILE A 477 8.55 12.21 0.68
CA ILE A 477 8.53 10.78 1.07
C ILE A 477 9.92 10.30 1.49
#